data_AF-A0A7C3SN40-F1
#
_entry.id   AF-A0A7C3SN40-F1
#
_cell.length_a   1.000
_cell.length_b   1.000
_cell.length_c   1.000
_cell.angle_alpha   90.00
_cell.angle_beta   90.00
_cell.angle_gamma   90.00
#
_symmetry.space_group_name_H-M   'P 1'
#
loop_
_entity.id
_entity.type
_entity.pdbx_description
1 polymer ?
#
loop_
_entity_poly.entity_id
_entity_poly.type
_entity_poly.pdbx_seq_one_letter_code
_entity_poly.pdbx_strand_id
1 'polypeptide(L)'
;MPDKFINVKKNFSFETPVHESKPMIDPEKAKIVSQMLAEGQELAKQKKEEEQKEIKEENEVRTEDDSKVDVPDEFLSGLDRGYKMIASILDTPEQREIAKKLASPLDIGDLFKYNEWRQTIPIGDFGITASFRTANSHEMDSVYKLLEEEPNISIARYGIKTGLYMLTCMLRAIGDNYLPSHLNGMEFSKDKFNEKLKIVMGYPQPLIAALLLHAQWFELRVNSLLAYDVEKHIKNG
;
A
#
# COMPACT_ATOMS: atom_id res chain seq x y z
N MET A 1 -18.18 -44.51 45.15
CA MET A 1 -17.45 -45.68 44.61
C MET A 1 -16.53 -45.16 43.50
N PRO A 2 -15.21 -45.41 43.55
CA PRO A 2 -14.26 -44.83 42.60
C PRO A 2 -14.10 -45.77 41.40
N ASP A 3 -14.50 -45.31 40.21
CA ASP A 3 -14.26 -46.04 38.97
C ASP A 3 -12.89 -45.70 38.36
N LYS A 4 -12.26 -46.78 37.90
CA LYS A 4 -10.83 -46.92 37.63
C LYS A 4 -10.45 -46.25 36.31
N PHE A 5 -9.41 -45.43 36.37
CA PHE A 5 -8.64 -44.99 35.21
C PHE A 5 -7.95 -46.19 34.55
N ILE A 6 -8.31 -46.48 33.30
CA ILE A 6 -7.57 -47.41 32.44
C ILE A 6 -6.58 -46.59 31.61
N ASN A 7 -5.31 -46.69 31.98
CA ASN A 7 -4.19 -46.06 31.31
C ASN A 7 -3.68 -47.02 30.21
N VAL A 8 -4.11 -46.81 28.95
CA VAL A 8 -3.63 -47.58 27.79
C VAL A 8 -2.52 -46.81 27.11
N LYS A 9 -1.28 -46.95 27.59
CA LYS A 9 -0.07 -46.61 26.83
C LYS A 9 0.13 -47.67 25.74
N LYS A 10 -0.47 -47.48 24.57
CA LYS A 10 -0.08 -48.21 23.35
C LYS A 10 1.05 -47.45 22.67
N ASN A 11 2.28 -47.89 22.93
CA ASN A 11 3.44 -47.54 22.11
C ASN A 11 3.27 -48.22 20.74
N PHE A 12 2.79 -47.48 19.75
CA PHE A 12 2.82 -47.88 18.35
C PHE A 12 4.10 -47.29 17.73
N SER A 13 5.20 -48.05 17.80
CA SER A 13 6.39 -47.79 17.01
C SER A 13 6.13 -48.31 15.60
N PHE A 14 5.67 -47.43 14.71
CA PHE A 14 5.72 -47.67 13.27
C PHE A 14 7.19 -47.57 12.84
N GLU A 15 7.87 -48.72 12.74
CA GLU A 15 9.08 -48.83 11.92
C GLU A 15 8.63 -48.78 10.46
N THR A 16 8.62 -47.56 9.89
CA THR A 16 8.49 -47.39 8.46
C THR A 16 9.72 -47.98 7.78
N PRO A 17 9.58 -48.92 6.84
CA PRO A 17 10.71 -49.40 6.07
C PRO A 17 11.27 -48.23 5.27
N VAL A 18 12.48 -47.80 5.62
CA VAL A 18 13.24 -46.83 4.85
C VAL A 18 13.65 -47.53 3.55
N HIS A 19 12.78 -47.46 2.54
CA HIS A 19 13.16 -47.81 1.20
C HIS A 19 14.15 -46.74 0.72
N GLU A 20 15.45 -47.04 0.82
CA GLU A 20 16.52 -46.33 0.12
C GLU A 20 16.32 -46.49 -1.40
N SER A 21 15.33 -45.79 -1.93
CA SER A 21 15.24 -45.54 -3.36
C SER A 21 16.28 -44.49 -3.67
N LYS A 22 17.49 -44.95 -4.05
CA LYS A 22 18.48 -44.06 -4.67
C LYS A 22 17.81 -43.44 -5.89
N PRO A 23 17.60 -42.11 -5.95
CA PRO A 23 17.12 -41.49 -7.17
C PRO A 23 18.27 -41.62 -8.17
N MET A 24 18.14 -42.57 -9.09
CA MET A 24 19.07 -42.74 -10.21
C MET A 24 18.73 -41.64 -11.23
N ILE A 25 19.07 -40.40 -10.86
CA ILE A 25 19.01 -39.27 -11.78
C ILE A 25 20.15 -39.49 -12.75
N ASP A 26 19.76 -39.77 -13.99
CA ASP A 26 20.66 -39.86 -15.12
C ASP A 26 21.63 -38.65 -15.11
N PRO A 27 22.95 -38.86 -14.99
CA PRO A 27 23.92 -37.79 -14.82
C PRO A 27 23.92 -36.79 -15.99
N GLU A 28 23.46 -37.19 -17.18
CA GLU A 28 23.26 -36.25 -18.30
C GLU A 28 22.09 -35.29 -18.04
N LYS A 29 20.99 -35.78 -17.47
CA LYS A 29 19.82 -34.94 -17.15
C LYS A 29 20.10 -33.98 -16.00
N ALA A 30 20.88 -34.39 -15.01
CA ALA A 30 21.32 -33.50 -13.93
C ALA A 30 22.17 -32.33 -14.47
N LYS A 31 23.01 -32.59 -15.48
CA LYS A 31 23.86 -31.57 -16.11
C LYS A 31 23.03 -30.55 -16.92
N ILE A 32 22.02 -31.00 -17.64
CA ILE A 32 21.10 -30.14 -18.41
C ILE A 32 20.31 -29.22 -17.46
N VAL A 33 19.74 -29.77 -16.38
CA VAL A 33 18.98 -28.97 -15.40
C VAL A 33 19.87 -27.92 -14.72
N SER A 34 21.12 -28.27 -14.39
CA SER A 34 22.09 -27.32 -13.83
C SER A 34 22.44 -26.18 -14.80
N GLN A 35 22.56 -26.47 -16.10
CA GLN A 35 22.86 -25.44 -17.10
C GLN A 35 21.66 -24.48 -17.29
N MET A 36 20.44 -25.01 -17.38
CA MET A 36 19.24 -24.17 -17.49
C MET A 36 19.02 -23.28 -16.27
N LEU A 37 19.34 -23.76 -15.06
CA LEU A 37 19.23 -22.94 -13.84
C LEU A 37 20.24 -21.79 -13.83
N ALA A 38 21.48 -22.04 -14.29
CA ALA A 38 22.51 -21.03 -14.38
C ALA A 38 22.16 -19.94 -15.41
N GLU A 39 21.69 -20.34 -16.60
CA GLU A 39 21.22 -19.41 -17.64
C GLU A 39 20.02 -18.57 -17.16
N GLY A 40 19.08 -19.18 -16.43
CA GLY A 40 17.95 -18.46 -15.85
C GLY A 40 18.35 -17.42 -14.80
N GLN A 41 19.38 -17.71 -13.99
CA GLN A 41 19.90 -16.77 -12.99
C GLN A 41 20.66 -15.60 -13.64
N GLU A 42 21.43 -15.84 -14.71
CA GLU A 42 22.10 -14.77 -15.44
C GLU A 42 21.11 -13.84 -16.15
N LEU A 43 20.08 -14.39 -16.81
CA LEU A 43 19.02 -13.58 -17.44
C LEU A 43 18.25 -12.73 -16.42
N ALA A 44 17.96 -13.29 -15.24
CA ALA A 44 17.29 -12.54 -14.17
C ALA A 44 18.17 -11.41 -13.61
N LYS A 45 19.49 -11.61 -13.58
CA LYS A 45 20.45 -10.58 -13.15
C LYS A 45 20.60 -9.48 -14.19
N GLN A 46 20.69 -9.84 -15.47
CA GLN A 46 20.75 -8.89 -16.59
C GLN A 46 19.49 -8.01 -16.65
N LYS A 47 18.28 -8.59 -16.52
CA LYS A 47 17.04 -7.80 -16.47
C LYS A 47 17.00 -6.82 -15.30
N LYS A 48 17.46 -7.24 -14.11
CA LYS A 48 17.52 -6.33 -12.95
C LYS A 48 18.55 -5.21 -13.14
N GLU A 49 19.65 -5.47 -13.83
CA GLU A 49 20.67 -4.47 -14.14
C GLU A 49 20.21 -3.51 -15.24
N GLU A 50 19.43 -3.97 -16.23
CA GLU A 50 18.79 -3.13 -17.26
C GLU A 50 17.69 -2.24 -16.66
N GLU A 51 16.79 -2.78 -15.83
CA GLU A 51 15.79 -1.99 -15.10
C GLU A 51 16.44 -0.93 -14.20
N GLN A 52 17.56 -1.26 -13.53
CA GLN A 52 18.29 -0.29 -12.71
C GLN A 52 19.04 0.77 -13.52
N LYS A 53 19.40 0.49 -14.78
CA LYS A 53 20.04 1.46 -15.67
C LYS A 53 19.03 2.41 -16.29
N GLU A 54 17.87 1.93 -16.75
CA GLU A 54 16.79 2.79 -17.25
C GLU A 54 16.30 3.76 -16.17
N ILE A 55 16.14 3.29 -14.92
CA ILE A 55 15.73 4.15 -13.79
C ILE A 55 16.81 5.20 -13.46
N LYS A 56 18.09 4.92 -13.71
CA LYS A 56 19.18 5.90 -13.47
C LYS A 56 19.27 6.93 -14.59
N GLU A 57 19.16 6.52 -15.85
CA GLU A 57 19.21 7.43 -17.00
C GLU A 57 17.98 8.35 -17.06
N GLU A 58 16.79 7.89 -16.67
CA GLU A 58 15.60 8.74 -16.60
C GLU A 58 15.68 9.81 -15.49
N ASN A 59 16.46 9.56 -14.43
CA ASN A 59 16.68 10.51 -13.33
C ASN A 59 17.76 11.58 -13.62
N GLU A 60 18.71 11.34 -14.53
CA GLU A 60 19.77 12.32 -14.84
C GLU A 60 19.35 13.43 -15.82
N VAL A 61 18.22 13.27 -16.54
CA VAL A 61 17.79 14.22 -17.59
C VAL A 61 16.84 15.32 -17.08
N ARG A 62 16.34 15.25 -15.85
CA ARG A 62 15.47 16.30 -15.26
C ARG A 62 16.24 17.24 -14.33
N THR A 63 17.10 18.07 -14.91
CA THR A 63 17.69 19.22 -14.21
C THR A 63 17.24 20.53 -14.87
N GLU A 64 15.97 20.88 -14.74
CA GLU A 64 15.51 22.27 -14.83
C GLU A 64 14.46 22.53 -13.74
N ASP A 65 14.52 23.74 -13.18
CA ASP A 65 13.93 24.26 -11.95
C ASP A 65 12.39 24.23 -11.90
N ASP A 66 11.81 23.03 -11.83
CA ASP A 66 10.36 22.75 -11.82
C ASP A 66 9.85 22.37 -10.40
N SER A 67 10.61 22.74 -9.36
CA SER A 67 10.50 22.19 -7.99
C SER A 67 9.20 22.53 -7.24
N LYS A 68 8.28 23.31 -7.82
CA LYS A 68 6.97 23.61 -7.23
C LYS A 68 5.85 23.26 -8.22
N VAL A 69 5.18 22.14 -7.97
CA VAL A 69 3.94 21.80 -8.69
C VAL A 69 2.82 22.67 -8.15
N ASP A 70 2.42 23.66 -8.93
CA ASP A 70 1.21 24.43 -8.63
C ASP A 70 -0.02 23.59 -8.97
N VAL A 71 -0.97 23.55 -8.05
CA VAL A 71 -2.23 22.81 -8.25
C VAL A 71 -3.29 23.83 -8.67
N PRO A 72 -3.73 23.83 -9.95
CA PRO A 72 -4.63 24.86 -10.45
C PRO A 72 -5.94 24.92 -9.68
N ASP A 73 -6.47 26.13 -9.52
CA ASP A 73 -7.74 26.36 -8.83
C ASP A 73 -8.92 25.64 -9.48
N GLU A 74 -8.93 25.55 -10.81
CA GLU A 74 -9.93 24.82 -11.59
C GLU A 74 -9.85 23.33 -11.31
N PHE A 75 -8.64 22.80 -11.11
CA PHE A 75 -8.42 21.40 -10.76
C PHE A 75 -9.02 21.11 -9.37
N LEU A 76 -8.70 21.94 -8.37
CA LEU A 76 -9.25 21.78 -7.01
C LEU A 76 -10.77 21.90 -6.98
N SER A 77 -11.34 22.82 -7.77
CA SER A 77 -12.78 23.02 -7.87
C SER A 77 -13.48 21.86 -8.59
N GLY A 78 -12.84 21.27 -9.60
CA GLY A 78 -13.31 20.04 -10.24
C GLY A 78 -13.26 18.84 -9.29
N LEU A 79 -12.15 18.70 -8.57
CA LEU A 79 -11.94 17.63 -7.61
C LEU A 79 -12.92 17.70 -6.43
N ASP A 80 -13.19 18.89 -5.87
CA ASP A 80 -14.18 19.06 -4.81
C ASP A 80 -15.59 18.66 -5.26
N ARG A 81 -16.00 19.05 -6.47
CA ARG A 81 -17.28 18.64 -7.05
C ARG A 81 -17.34 17.12 -7.29
N GLY A 82 -16.28 16.56 -7.86
CA GLY A 82 -16.16 15.12 -8.09
C GLY A 82 -16.19 14.32 -6.78
N TYR A 83 -15.47 14.79 -5.76
CA TYR A 83 -15.47 14.19 -4.43
C TYR A 83 -16.85 14.18 -3.80
N LYS A 84 -17.56 15.32 -3.79
CA LYS A 84 -18.93 15.41 -3.27
C LYS A 84 -19.90 14.48 -4.00
N MET A 85 -19.79 14.40 -5.33
CA MET A 85 -20.61 13.50 -6.14
C MET A 85 -20.31 12.03 -5.80
N ILE A 86 -19.04 11.62 -5.80
CA ILE A 86 -18.64 10.25 -5.49
C ILE A 86 -19.01 9.88 -4.05
N ALA A 87 -18.74 10.75 -3.08
CA ALA A 87 -19.12 10.54 -1.68
C ALA A 87 -20.64 10.41 -1.52
N SER A 88 -21.46 11.16 -2.26
CA SER A 88 -22.92 10.99 -2.20
C SER A 88 -23.42 9.61 -2.65
N ILE A 89 -22.63 8.90 -3.46
CA ILE A 89 -22.96 7.56 -3.98
C ILE A 89 -22.33 6.46 -3.12
N LEU A 90 -21.06 6.63 -2.77
CA LEU A 90 -20.24 5.60 -2.14
C LEU A 90 -20.15 5.74 -0.61
N ASP A 91 -20.37 6.92 -0.04
CA ASP A 91 -20.23 7.16 1.40
C ASP A 91 -21.48 6.78 2.20
N THR A 92 -22.01 5.60 1.91
CA THR A 92 -23.13 4.99 2.64
C THR A 92 -22.63 3.88 3.57
N PRO A 93 -23.35 3.56 4.67
CA PRO A 93 -22.96 2.47 5.56
C PRO A 93 -22.82 1.12 4.83
N GLU A 94 -23.69 0.86 3.87
CA GLU A 94 -23.68 -0.38 3.07
C GLU A 94 -22.42 -0.49 2.21
N GLN A 95 -22.07 0.58 1.49
CA GLN A 95 -20.88 0.61 0.65
C GLN A 95 -19.60 0.58 1.47
N ARG A 96 -19.56 1.25 2.63
CA ARG A 96 -18.44 1.15 3.57
C ARG A 96 -18.22 -0.29 4.05
N GLU A 97 -19.28 -1.01 4.38
CA GLU A 97 -19.17 -2.42 4.80
C GLU A 97 -18.74 -3.35 3.65
N ILE A 98 -19.22 -3.11 2.42
CA ILE A 98 -18.74 -3.83 1.23
C ILE A 98 -17.25 -3.57 1.02
N ALA A 99 -16.83 -2.31 1.01
CA ALA A 99 -15.44 -1.91 0.86
C ALA A 99 -14.55 -2.51 1.95
N LYS A 100 -15.02 -2.56 3.20
CA LYS A 100 -14.32 -3.18 4.33
C LYS A 100 -14.10 -4.68 4.13
N LYS A 101 -15.10 -5.39 3.57
CA LYS A 101 -15.01 -6.83 3.26
C LYS A 101 -14.07 -7.13 2.10
N LEU A 102 -14.03 -6.24 1.10
CA LEU A 102 -13.19 -6.40 -0.09
C LEU A 102 -11.73 -5.99 0.14
N ALA A 103 -11.49 -5.05 1.05
CA ALA A 103 -10.15 -4.62 1.39
C ALA A 103 -9.38 -5.69 2.16
N SER A 104 -8.07 -5.74 1.91
CA SER A 104 -7.17 -6.65 2.63
C SER A 104 -7.28 -6.45 4.16
N PRO A 105 -7.16 -7.55 4.94
CA PRO A 105 -7.03 -7.45 6.39
C PRO A 105 -5.86 -6.52 6.75
N LEU A 106 -6.02 -5.75 7.83
CA LEU A 106 -4.95 -4.94 8.38
C LEU A 106 -4.09 -5.83 9.27
N ASP A 107 -2.80 -5.96 8.95
CA ASP A 107 -1.85 -6.79 9.70
C ASP A 107 -0.97 -5.91 10.59
N ILE A 108 -0.98 -6.17 11.89
CA ILE A 108 -0.09 -5.49 12.84
C ILE A 108 1.39 -5.78 12.54
N GLY A 109 1.70 -6.89 11.88
CA GLY A 109 3.01 -7.22 11.36
C GLY A 109 3.57 -6.14 10.41
N ASP A 110 2.70 -5.43 9.69
CA ASP A 110 3.12 -4.35 8.80
C ASP A 110 3.73 -3.17 9.56
N LEU A 111 3.25 -2.87 10.78
CA LEU A 111 3.86 -1.85 11.63
C LEU A 111 5.29 -2.23 12.03
N PHE A 112 5.52 -3.48 12.42
CA PHE A 112 6.86 -3.91 12.82
C PHE A 112 7.83 -3.98 11.64
N LYS A 113 7.33 -4.33 10.45
CA LYS A 113 8.17 -4.53 9.27
C LYS A 113 8.42 -3.26 8.48
N TYR A 114 7.42 -2.39 8.38
CA TYR A 114 7.42 -1.23 7.50
C TYR A 114 7.17 0.09 8.24
N ASN A 115 6.86 0.06 9.54
CA ASN A 115 6.51 1.22 10.34
C ASN A 115 5.27 1.99 9.82
N GLU A 116 4.36 1.27 9.16
CA GLU A 116 3.13 1.81 8.57
C GLU A 116 2.10 0.69 8.40
N TRP A 117 0.81 1.02 8.43
CA TRP A 117 -0.23 0.09 8.02
C TRP A 117 -0.38 0.10 6.51
N ARG A 118 -0.75 -1.03 5.91
CA ARG A 118 -1.00 -1.15 4.47
C ARG A 118 -2.36 -1.76 4.19
N GLN A 119 -2.96 -1.33 3.09
CA GLN A 119 -4.22 -1.88 2.62
C GLN A 119 -4.25 -1.90 1.11
N THR A 120 -4.78 -2.97 0.53
CA THR A 120 -5.14 -3.01 -0.87
C THR A 120 -6.65 -3.19 -0.99
N ILE A 121 -7.29 -2.42 -1.85
CA ILE A 121 -8.73 -2.42 -2.05
C ILE A 121 -9.06 -2.34 -3.55
N PRO A 122 -10.04 -3.10 -4.07
CA PRO A 122 -10.54 -2.89 -5.42
C PRO A 122 -11.25 -1.53 -5.55
N ILE A 123 -11.05 -0.86 -6.69
CA ILE A 123 -11.64 0.42 -7.04
C ILE A 123 -12.61 0.21 -8.20
N GLY A 124 -13.91 0.21 -7.88
CA GLY A 124 -14.98 -0.07 -8.84
C GLY A 124 -14.97 -1.50 -9.40
N ASP A 125 -15.79 -1.73 -10.41
CA ASP A 125 -16.01 -3.07 -10.99
C ASP A 125 -14.99 -3.45 -12.09
N PHE A 126 -14.02 -2.57 -12.37
CA PHE A 126 -13.07 -2.73 -13.48
C PHE A 126 -11.87 -3.62 -13.15
N GLY A 127 -11.85 -4.27 -11.99
CA GLY A 127 -10.74 -5.12 -11.54
C GLY A 127 -9.45 -4.34 -11.21
N ILE A 128 -9.52 -3.01 -11.14
CA ILE A 128 -8.40 -2.17 -10.71
C ILE A 128 -8.32 -2.22 -9.18
N THR A 129 -7.12 -2.36 -8.64
CA THR A 129 -6.87 -2.27 -7.20
C THR A 129 -6.09 -0.99 -6.88
N ALA A 130 -6.24 -0.47 -5.68
CA ALA A 130 -5.37 0.58 -5.15
C ALA A 130 -4.73 0.09 -3.87
N SER A 131 -3.42 0.33 -3.76
CA SER A 131 -2.64 0.05 -2.56
C SER A 131 -2.35 1.34 -1.81
N PHE A 132 -2.68 1.35 -0.53
CA PHE A 132 -2.50 2.48 0.38
C PHE A 132 -1.54 2.10 1.52
N ARG A 133 -0.92 3.12 2.09
CA ARG A 133 -0.26 3.08 3.39
C ARG A 133 -0.67 4.27 4.24
N THR A 134 -0.53 4.15 5.56
CA THR A 134 -0.68 5.29 6.45
C THR A 134 0.44 6.29 6.22
N ALA A 135 0.12 7.58 6.32
CA ALA A 135 1.13 8.61 6.41
C ALA A 135 1.68 8.68 7.85
N ASN A 136 2.98 8.87 8.01
CA ASN A 136 3.58 9.11 9.31
C ASN A 136 3.44 10.60 9.73
N SER A 137 3.76 10.91 10.99
CA SER A 137 3.64 12.27 11.52
C SER A 137 4.53 13.29 10.78
N HIS A 138 5.74 12.91 10.36
CA HIS A 138 6.63 13.81 9.63
C HIS A 138 6.09 14.17 8.24
N GLU A 139 5.41 13.23 7.58
CA GLU A 139 4.73 13.50 6.32
C GLU A 139 3.56 14.47 6.51
N MET A 140 2.75 14.28 7.56
CA MET A 140 1.66 15.21 7.89
C MET A 140 2.19 16.62 8.14
N ASP A 141 3.22 16.75 8.97
CA ASP A 141 3.87 18.05 9.25
C ASP A 141 4.44 18.69 7.98
N SER A 142 5.02 17.89 7.09
CA SER A 142 5.56 18.36 5.82
C SER A 142 4.46 18.85 4.88
N VAL A 143 3.35 18.13 4.80
CA VAL A 143 2.16 18.54 4.04
C VAL A 143 1.60 19.87 4.55
N TYR A 144 1.52 20.06 5.87
CA TYR A 144 1.07 21.34 6.43
C TYR A 144 2.03 22.49 6.11
N LYS A 145 3.34 22.27 6.22
CA LYS A 145 4.35 23.28 5.81
C LYS A 145 4.20 23.66 4.34
N LEU A 146 3.97 22.70 3.45
CA LEU A 146 3.73 22.97 2.03
C LEU A 146 2.49 23.85 1.80
N LEU A 147 1.44 23.67 2.59
CA LEU A 147 0.23 24.48 2.51
C LEU A 147 0.44 25.89 3.11
N GLU A 148 1.24 26.02 4.17
CA GLU A 148 1.59 27.31 4.77
C GLU A 148 2.46 28.17 3.85
N GLU A 149 3.25 27.57 2.96
CA GLU A 149 4.01 28.25 1.91
C GLU A 149 3.13 28.87 0.81
N GLU A 150 1.81 28.63 0.82
CA GLU A 150 0.87 29.16 -0.17
C GLU A 150 0.10 30.38 0.37
N PRO A 151 0.46 31.60 -0.04
CA PRO A 151 -0.25 32.78 0.42
C PRO A 151 -1.68 32.79 -0.14
N ASN A 152 -2.66 33.04 0.73
CA ASN A 152 -4.07 33.27 0.40
C ASN A 152 -4.89 32.04 -0.04
N ILE A 153 -4.53 30.82 0.37
CA ILE A 153 -5.42 29.67 0.18
C ILE A 153 -6.73 29.85 0.97
N SER A 154 -7.87 29.71 0.29
CA SER A 154 -9.18 29.79 0.97
C SER A 154 -9.42 28.56 1.84
N ILE A 155 -10.20 28.70 2.93
CA ILE A 155 -10.51 27.59 3.85
C ILE A 155 -11.12 26.39 3.10
N ALA A 156 -12.01 26.66 2.12
CA ALA A 156 -12.62 25.61 1.32
C ALA A 156 -11.57 24.86 0.47
N ARG A 157 -10.58 25.57 -0.07
CA ARG A 157 -9.49 24.97 -0.87
C ARG A 157 -8.45 24.26 0.00
N TYR A 158 -8.23 24.75 1.21
CA TYR A 158 -7.32 24.15 2.18
C TYR A 158 -7.69 22.69 2.47
N GLY A 159 -8.98 22.40 2.67
CA GLY A 159 -9.46 21.04 2.93
C GLY A 159 -9.19 20.08 1.76
N ILE A 160 -9.59 20.46 0.55
CA ILE A 160 -9.43 19.58 -0.63
C ILE A 160 -7.96 19.40 -1.03
N LYS A 161 -7.15 20.45 -0.89
CA LYS A 161 -5.71 20.39 -1.19
C LYS A 161 -4.95 19.56 -0.15
N THR A 162 -5.27 19.72 1.14
CA THR A 162 -4.81 18.79 2.20
C THR A 162 -5.16 17.35 1.85
N GLY A 163 -6.40 17.08 1.45
CA GLY A 163 -6.83 15.74 1.03
C GLY A 163 -6.00 15.18 -0.13
N LEU A 164 -5.76 15.98 -1.18
CA LEU A 164 -4.94 15.59 -2.32
C LEU A 164 -3.47 15.30 -1.93
N TYR A 165 -2.89 16.15 -1.07
CA TYR A 165 -1.53 15.98 -0.58
C TYR A 165 -1.40 14.72 0.29
N MET A 166 -2.36 14.49 1.19
CA MET A 166 -2.41 13.30 2.01
C MET A 166 -2.61 12.03 1.17
N LEU A 167 -3.50 12.06 0.18
CA LEU A 167 -3.64 10.96 -0.78
C LEU A 167 -2.32 10.67 -1.49
N THR A 168 -1.61 11.72 -1.92
CA THR A 168 -0.30 11.57 -2.55
C THR A 168 0.69 10.89 -1.62
N CYS A 169 0.66 11.21 -0.32
CA CYS A 169 1.49 10.50 0.66
C CYS A 169 1.08 9.02 0.81
N MET A 170 -0.22 8.75 0.91
CA MET A 170 -0.75 7.43 1.24
C MET A 170 -0.76 6.44 0.06
N LEU A 171 -0.95 6.91 -1.18
CA LEU A 171 -1.14 6.05 -2.34
C LEU A 171 0.20 5.40 -2.77
N ARG A 172 0.25 4.08 -2.82
CA ARG A 172 1.45 3.31 -3.20
C ARG A 172 1.39 2.76 -4.61
N ALA A 173 0.22 2.30 -5.05
CA ALA A 173 0.05 1.69 -6.36
C ALA A 173 -1.40 1.78 -6.84
N ILE A 174 -1.58 1.76 -8.15
CA ILE A 174 -2.87 1.53 -8.81
C ILE A 174 -2.68 0.37 -9.81
N GLY A 175 -3.38 -0.73 -9.61
CA GLY A 175 -3.11 -2.00 -10.27
C GLY A 175 -1.69 -2.47 -9.95
N ASP A 176 -0.95 -2.84 -10.99
CA ASP A 176 0.46 -3.26 -10.89
C ASP A 176 1.44 -2.07 -10.96
N ASN A 177 0.94 -0.84 -11.14
CA ASN A 177 1.78 0.35 -11.28
C ASN A 177 2.10 0.95 -9.91
N TYR A 178 3.30 0.68 -9.40
CA TYR A 178 3.81 1.31 -8.19
C TYR A 178 4.20 2.77 -8.46
N LEU A 179 3.71 3.68 -7.61
CA LEU A 179 4.06 5.09 -7.66
C LEU A 179 5.43 5.32 -7.02
N PRO A 180 6.20 6.32 -7.49
CA PRO A 180 7.47 6.67 -6.88
C PRO A 180 7.26 7.05 -5.41
N SER A 181 8.22 6.66 -4.56
CA SER A 181 8.22 7.06 -3.15
C SER A 181 8.65 8.51 -3.03
N HIS A 182 7.88 9.32 -2.30
CA HIS A 182 8.28 10.66 -1.90
C HIS A 182 9.16 10.69 -0.65
N LEU A 183 9.47 9.52 -0.09
CA LEU A 183 10.39 9.38 1.04
C LEU A 183 11.79 9.00 0.55
N ASN A 184 12.81 9.58 1.18
CA ASN A 184 14.19 9.13 1.13
C ASN A 184 14.53 8.45 2.45
N GLY A 185 14.31 7.14 2.53
CA GLY A 185 14.25 6.45 3.83
C GLY A 185 12.97 6.85 4.57
N MET A 186 13.12 7.53 5.71
CA MET A 186 12.01 8.07 6.51
C MET A 186 11.80 9.58 6.32
N GLU A 187 12.70 10.25 5.60
CA GLU A 187 12.65 11.69 5.41
C GLU A 187 11.80 12.07 4.21
N PHE A 188 10.97 13.10 4.39
CA PHE A 188 10.13 13.63 3.33
C PHE A 188 10.98 14.41 2.31
N SER A 189 10.91 14.02 1.04
CA SER A 189 11.55 14.73 -0.07
C SER A 189 10.49 15.49 -0.87
N LYS A 190 10.55 16.83 -0.82
CA LYS A 190 9.63 17.73 -1.53
C LYS A 190 9.64 17.50 -3.05
N ASP A 191 10.82 17.30 -3.63
CA ASP A 191 10.95 17.09 -5.07
C ASP A 191 10.29 15.79 -5.51
N LYS A 192 10.55 14.68 -4.79
CA LYS A 192 9.91 13.40 -5.06
C LYS A 192 8.41 13.42 -4.77
N PHE A 193 7.98 14.19 -3.77
CA PHE A 193 6.56 14.44 -3.51
C PHE A 193 5.90 15.12 -4.70
N ASN A 194 6.51 16.18 -5.22
CA ASN A 194 5.98 16.93 -6.36
C ASN A 194 5.92 16.09 -7.64
N GLU A 195 6.94 15.26 -7.89
CA GLU A 195 6.90 14.29 -8.98
C GLU A 195 5.71 13.33 -8.84
N LYS A 196 5.56 12.74 -7.66
CA LYS A 196 4.44 11.83 -7.37
C LYS A 196 3.08 12.54 -7.47
N LEU A 197 2.99 13.78 -6.97
CA LEU A 197 1.79 14.60 -7.04
C LEU A 197 1.39 14.87 -8.49
N LYS A 198 2.35 15.17 -9.37
CA LYS A 198 2.11 15.36 -10.80
C LYS A 198 1.53 14.10 -11.46
N ILE A 199 2.02 12.92 -11.07
CA ILE A 199 1.47 11.63 -11.53
C ILE A 199 0.03 11.47 -11.00
N VAL A 200 -0.21 11.71 -9.71
CA VAL A 200 -1.54 11.60 -9.09
C VAL A 200 -2.55 12.54 -9.75
N MET A 201 -2.16 13.78 -10.03
CA MET A 201 -2.99 14.78 -10.72
C MET A 201 -3.24 14.42 -12.19
N GLY A 202 -2.43 13.57 -12.79
CA GLY A 202 -2.61 13.05 -14.14
C GLY A 202 -3.77 12.05 -14.27
N TYR A 203 -4.26 11.50 -13.15
CA TYR A 203 -5.40 10.58 -13.18
C TYR A 203 -6.73 11.32 -13.42
N PRO A 204 -7.75 10.63 -13.98
CA PRO A 204 -9.09 11.21 -14.11
C PRO A 204 -9.66 11.66 -12.76
N GLN A 205 -10.26 12.86 -12.70
CA GLN A 205 -10.81 13.41 -11.46
C GLN A 205 -11.78 12.45 -10.71
N PRO A 206 -12.69 11.70 -11.37
CA PRO A 206 -13.54 10.74 -10.68
C PRO A 206 -12.76 9.62 -9.98
N LEU A 207 -11.63 9.20 -10.56
CA LEU A 207 -10.75 8.21 -9.95
C LEU A 207 -10.05 8.80 -8.72
N ILE A 208 -9.50 10.01 -8.82
CA ILE A 208 -8.88 10.70 -7.67
C ILE A 208 -9.89 10.87 -6.53
N ALA A 209 -11.13 11.26 -6.85
CA ALA A 209 -12.21 11.37 -5.87
C ALA A 209 -12.54 10.04 -5.17
N ALA A 210 -12.59 8.92 -5.92
CA ALA A 210 -12.76 7.60 -5.34
C ALA A 210 -11.57 7.20 -4.45
N LEU A 211 -10.35 7.46 -4.90
CA LEU A 211 -9.13 7.18 -4.14
C LEU A 211 -9.07 7.99 -2.84
N LEU A 212 -9.47 9.26 -2.86
CA LEU A 212 -9.59 10.11 -1.66
C LEU A 212 -10.54 9.48 -0.63
N LEU A 213 -11.72 9.06 -1.08
CA LEU A 213 -12.71 8.44 -0.21
C LEU A 213 -12.20 7.12 0.40
N HIS A 214 -11.57 6.27 -0.41
CA HIS A 214 -10.99 5.01 0.07
C HIS A 214 -9.81 5.24 1.02
N ALA A 215 -8.96 6.24 0.77
CA ALA A 215 -7.91 6.64 1.69
C ALA A 215 -8.49 7.10 3.03
N GLN A 216 -9.55 7.92 3.03
CA GLN A 216 -10.24 8.33 4.25
C GLN A 216 -10.82 7.13 5.02
N TRP A 217 -11.47 6.17 4.36
CA TRP A 217 -11.98 4.97 5.03
C TRP A 217 -10.88 4.10 5.61
N PHE A 218 -9.75 4.01 4.92
CA PHE A 218 -8.59 3.28 5.41
C PHE A 218 -8.05 3.90 6.71
N GLU A 219 -7.88 5.22 6.78
CA GLU A 219 -7.50 5.93 8.01
C GLU A 219 -8.50 5.68 9.15
N LEU A 220 -9.81 5.77 8.88
CA LEU A 220 -10.84 5.46 9.87
C LEU A 220 -10.73 4.04 10.39
N ARG A 221 -10.44 3.07 9.51
CA ARG A 221 -10.22 1.67 9.92
C ARG A 221 -8.99 1.53 10.80
N VAL A 222 -7.87 2.14 10.45
CA VAL A 222 -6.65 2.12 11.28
C VAL A 222 -6.93 2.74 12.65
N ASN A 223 -7.56 3.91 12.69
CA ASN A 223 -7.92 4.57 13.94
C ASN A 223 -8.87 3.71 14.81
N SER A 224 -9.80 2.98 14.19
CA SER A 224 -10.69 2.07 14.91
C SER A 224 -9.98 0.87 15.55
N LEU A 225 -8.80 0.46 15.04
CA LEU A 225 -7.99 -0.59 15.66
C LEU A 225 -7.24 -0.08 16.89
N LEU A 226 -6.89 1.21 16.89
CA LEU A 226 -6.18 1.87 18.00
C LEU A 226 -7.13 2.39 19.07
N ALA A 227 -8.42 2.54 18.74
CA ALA A 227 -9.46 2.86 19.69
C ALA A 227 -9.55 1.73 20.73
N TYR A 228 -8.96 1.97 21.91
CA TYR A 228 -9.13 1.11 23.07
C TYR A 228 -10.62 1.01 23.37
N ASP A 229 -11.14 -0.21 23.53
CA ASP A 229 -12.54 -0.44 23.89
C ASP A 229 -12.74 -0.11 25.38
N VAL A 230 -12.75 1.20 25.68
CA VAL A 230 -12.90 1.76 27.02
C VAL A 230 -14.20 1.25 27.66
N GLU A 231 -15.27 1.05 26.88
CA GLU A 231 -16.53 0.50 27.38
C GLU A 231 -16.46 -0.98 27.78
N LYS A 232 -15.75 -1.84 27.02
CA LYS A 232 -15.59 -3.25 27.39
C LYS A 232 -14.74 -3.46 28.64
N HIS A 233 -13.81 -2.55 28.93
CA HIS A 233 -12.92 -2.68 30.08
C HIS A 233 -13.43 -1.97 31.34
N ILE A 234 -14.27 -0.94 31.24
CA ILE A 234 -14.91 -0.31 32.40
C ILE A 234 -16.06 -1.17 32.96
N LYS A 235 -16.73 -2.00 32.15
CA LYS A 235 -17.81 -2.88 32.65
C LYS A 235 -17.33 -4.19 33.28
N ASN A 236 -16.03 -4.48 33.21
CA ASN A 236 -15.42 -5.70 33.73
C ASN A 236 -14.36 -5.45 34.82
N GLY A 237 -14.26 -4.21 35.34
CA GLY A 237 -13.43 -3.84 36.49
C GLY A 237 -14.29 -3.23 37.58
#